data_AF-A0A803PIU3-F1
#
_entry.id   AF-A0A803PIU3-F1
#
_cell.length_a   1.000
_cell.length_b   1.000
_cell.length_c   1.000
_cell.angle_alpha   90.00
_cell.angle_beta   90.00
_cell.angle_gamma   90.00
#
_symmetry.space_group_name_H-M   'P 1'
#
loop_
_entity.id
_entity.type
_entity.pdbx_description
1 polymer ?
#
loop_
_entity_poly.entity_id
_entity_poly.type
_entity_poly.pdbx_seq_one_letter_code
_entity_poly.pdbx_strand_id
1 'polypeptide(L)'
;MTELPFPTTTKISSLQAVMAHLWVSITRNRNLKPEQEVSYSIVMGLRQRMEPPLAEGYFGNAVVFGRVETTAGKLVEKNGLGWAVFQMNIMIGSYTTEKVNEYLKSWAESPKLATFTAEPGFGLMTGSSPRFNVYGNDFGWGKPVCVRSGKATKYDGKLTVFPGVDNGSVDFEVCLRAETLESMAYDQEFLDTLSM
;
A
#
# COMPACT_ATOMS: atom_id res chain seq x y z
N MET A 1 30.41 15.33 -2.74
CA MET A 1 29.33 14.38 -3.08
C MET A 1 28.14 15.21 -3.51
N THR A 2 27.91 15.26 -4.81
CA THR A 2 26.83 16.02 -5.42
C THR A 2 25.52 15.26 -5.21
N GLU A 3 24.59 15.89 -4.48
CA GLU A 3 23.22 15.39 -4.33
C GLU A 3 22.56 15.33 -5.71
N LEU A 4 22.12 14.14 -6.11
CA LEU A 4 21.29 13.98 -7.29
C LEU A 4 19.91 14.61 -7.01
N PRO A 5 19.32 15.35 -7.97
CA PRO A 5 18.03 16.01 -7.76
C PRO A 5 16.94 14.94 -7.55
N PHE A 6 16.31 14.97 -6.38
CA PHE A 6 15.18 14.12 -6.04
C PHE A 6 13.98 14.43 -6.95
N PRO A 7 13.17 13.42 -7.36
CA PRO A 7 11.99 13.68 -8.16
C PRO A 7 10.99 14.57 -7.42
N THR A 8 10.74 15.74 -8.01
CA THR A 8 10.03 16.91 -7.47
C THR A 8 8.51 16.81 -7.54
N THR A 9 7.90 15.71 -7.08
CA THR A 9 6.44 15.65 -6.95
C THR A 9 6.04 15.86 -5.50
N THR A 10 5.71 17.11 -5.14
CA THR A 10 5.05 17.44 -3.86
C THR A 10 3.57 17.03 -3.83
N LYS A 11 3.05 16.47 -4.92
CA LYS A 11 1.64 16.07 -5.04
C LYS A 11 1.41 14.74 -4.35
N ILE A 12 0.65 14.78 -3.26
CA ILE A 12 0.15 13.60 -2.56
C ILE A 12 -1.17 13.16 -3.20
N SER A 13 -1.30 11.86 -3.46
CA SER A 13 -2.58 11.26 -3.86
C SER A 13 -3.44 10.91 -2.65
N SER A 14 -4.78 10.95 -2.81
CA SER A 14 -5.70 10.52 -1.75
C SER A 14 -5.43 9.09 -1.29
N LEU A 15 -5.03 8.20 -2.20
CA LEU A 15 -4.64 6.83 -1.85
C LEU A 15 -3.43 6.80 -0.89
N GLN A 16 -2.39 7.61 -1.15
CA GLN A 16 -1.24 7.74 -0.23
C GLN A 16 -1.66 8.29 1.13
N ALA A 17 -2.55 9.27 1.16
CA ALA A 17 -3.08 9.83 2.40
C ALA A 17 -3.81 8.77 3.24
N VAL A 18 -4.71 8.00 2.63
CA VAL A 18 -5.46 6.94 3.33
C VAL A 18 -4.54 5.81 3.79
N MET A 19 -3.61 5.34 2.95
CA MET A 19 -2.65 4.30 3.34
C MET A 19 -1.77 4.73 4.53
N ALA A 20 -1.28 5.97 4.52
CA ALA A 20 -0.48 6.50 5.62
C ALA A 20 -1.32 6.70 6.89
N HIS A 21 -2.56 7.15 6.76
CA HIS A 21 -3.48 7.28 7.88
C HIS A 21 -3.77 5.93 8.54
N LEU A 22 -4.02 4.89 7.72
CA LEU A 22 -4.16 3.52 8.22
C LEU A 22 -2.86 3.03 8.88
N TRP A 23 -1.69 3.36 8.32
CA TRP A 23 -0.42 2.96 8.94
C TRP A 23 -0.24 3.53 10.33
N VAL A 24 -0.40 4.85 10.47
CA VAL A 24 -0.25 5.54 11.76
C VAL A 24 -1.28 5.03 12.76
N SER A 25 -2.55 4.93 12.37
CA SER A 25 -3.64 4.50 13.25
C SER A 25 -3.47 3.05 13.68
N ILE A 26 -3.15 2.13 12.77
CA ILE A 26 -2.93 0.72 13.11
C ILE A 26 -1.70 0.57 14.02
N THR A 27 -0.60 1.27 13.75
CA THR A 27 0.58 1.20 14.61
C THR A 27 0.30 1.73 16.02
N ARG A 28 -0.44 2.85 16.13
CA ARG A 28 -0.86 3.42 17.42
C ARG A 28 -1.68 2.41 18.24
N ASN A 29 -2.58 1.68 17.60
CA ASN A 29 -3.49 0.71 18.23
C ASN A 29 -2.90 -0.69 18.44
N ARG A 30 -1.63 -0.90 18.12
CA ARG A 30 -0.95 -2.19 18.35
C ARG A 30 -0.22 -2.26 19.70
N ASN A 31 -0.23 -1.20 20.51
CA ASN A 31 0.45 -1.12 21.81
C ASN A 31 1.93 -1.56 21.75
N LEU A 32 2.62 -1.12 20.70
CA LEU A 32 4.02 -1.46 20.46
C LEU A 32 4.95 -0.66 21.36
N LYS A 33 6.13 -1.22 21.66
CA LYS A 33 7.21 -0.42 22.26
C LYS A 33 7.73 0.60 21.24
N PRO A 34 8.15 1.81 21.65
CA PRO A 34 8.60 2.85 20.73
C PRO A 34 9.73 2.43 19.77
N GLU A 35 10.56 1.45 20.18
CA GLU A 35 11.71 0.93 19.43
C GLU A 35 11.34 -0.15 18.41
N GLN A 36 10.12 -0.72 18.49
CA GLN A 36 9.74 -1.79 17.57
C GLN A 36 9.64 -1.28 16.14
N GLU A 37 10.26 -2.04 15.23
CA GLU A 37 10.21 -1.77 13.80
C GLU A 37 8.82 -2.01 13.23
N VAL A 38 8.37 -1.07 12.42
CA VAL A 38 7.11 -1.12 11.67
C VAL A 38 7.40 -0.76 10.22
N SER A 39 6.67 -1.39 9.31
CA SER A 39 6.85 -1.17 7.88
C SER A 39 5.53 -1.07 7.14
N TYR A 40 5.56 -0.43 5.98
CA TYR A 40 4.45 -0.41 5.04
C TYR A 40 4.93 -0.76 3.64
N SER A 41 4.41 -1.87 3.12
CA SER A 41 4.69 -2.38 1.78
C SER A 41 3.53 -2.07 0.83
N ILE A 42 3.86 -1.62 -0.38
CA ILE A 42 2.91 -1.30 -1.45
C ILE A 42 3.29 -2.10 -2.69
N VAL A 43 2.32 -2.83 -3.25
CA VAL A 43 2.48 -3.48 -4.55
C VAL A 43 2.28 -2.45 -5.66
N MET A 44 3.32 -2.16 -6.43
CA MET A 44 3.30 -1.18 -7.51
C MET A 44 3.35 -1.87 -8.87
N GLY A 45 2.47 -1.47 -9.79
CA GLY A 45 2.49 -1.94 -11.17
C GLY A 45 3.66 -1.36 -11.97
N LEU A 46 4.35 -2.22 -12.71
CA LEU A 46 5.50 -1.87 -13.56
C LEU A 46 5.12 -1.62 -15.02
N ARG A 47 3.93 -2.04 -15.47
CA ARG A 47 3.53 -2.02 -16.90
C ARG A 47 3.80 -0.68 -17.60
N GLN A 48 3.44 0.43 -16.96
CA GLN A 48 3.59 1.79 -17.48
C GLN A 48 4.92 2.46 -17.07
N ARG A 49 5.79 1.73 -16.36
CA ARG A 49 7.10 2.20 -15.85
C ARG A 49 8.27 1.50 -16.55
N MET A 50 8.00 0.73 -17.59
CA MET A 50 9.03 0.09 -18.42
C MET A 50 9.20 0.90 -19.70
N GLU A 51 10.37 0.77 -20.35
CA GLU A 51 10.64 1.37 -21.64
C GLU A 51 11.08 0.28 -22.64
N PRO A 52 10.25 -0.03 -23.67
CA PRO A 52 8.90 0.49 -23.88
C PRO A 52 7.89 -0.01 -22.81
N PRO A 53 6.75 0.68 -22.60
CA PRO A 53 5.70 0.19 -21.73
C PRO A 53 5.21 -1.20 -22.17
N LEU A 54 4.83 -2.03 -21.20
CA LEU A 54 4.21 -3.32 -21.52
C LEU A 54 2.87 -3.10 -22.21
N ALA A 55 2.55 -3.97 -23.16
CA ALA A 55 1.27 -3.97 -23.86
C ALA A 55 0.10 -3.98 -22.87
N GLU A 56 -0.98 -3.27 -23.20
CA GLU A 56 -2.19 -3.20 -22.37
C GLU A 56 -2.74 -4.61 -22.04
N GLY A 57 -2.71 -5.52 -23.01
CA GLY A 57 -3.12 -6.92 -22.86
C GLY A 57 -2.13 -7.84 -22.14
N TYR A 58 -1.04 -7.33 -21.55
CA TYR A 58 -0.09 -8.16 -20.81
C TYR A 58 -0.73 -8.78 -19.57
N PHE A 59 -0.98 -10.10 -19.66
CA PHE A 59 -1.66 -10.89 -18.63
C PHE A 59 -0.75 -11.38 -17.50
N GLY A 60 0.58 -11.26 -17.64
CA GLY A 60 1.53 -11.74 -16.65
C GLY A 60 1.68 -10.85 -15.41
N ASN A 61 2.61 -11.23 -14.52
CA ASN A 61 2.98 -10.43 -13.36
C ASN A 61 4.00 -9.35 -13.74
N ALA A 62 3.65 -8.09 -13.52
CA ALA A 62 4.53 -6.95 -13.71
C ALA A 62 4.35 -5.98 -12.54
N VAL A 63 4.89 -6.38 -11.39
CA VAL A 63 4.79 -5.64 -10.12
C VAL A 63 6.11 -5.64 -9.37
N VAL A 64 6.29 -4.64 -8.50
CA VAL A 64 7.38 -4.57 -7.53
C VAL A 64 6.82 -4.18 -6.15
N PHE A 65 7.53 -4.56 -5.09
CA PHE A 65 7.19 -4.18 -3.72
C PHE A 65 8.04 -2.99 -3.32
N GLY A 66 7.38 -1.88 -3.02
CA GLY A 66 8.00 -0.72 -2.38
C GLY A 66 7.74 -0.77 -0.89
N ARG A 67 8.75 -0.51 -0.07
CA ARG A 67 8.67 -0.63 1.39
C ARG A 67 9.20 0.64 2.06
N VAL A 68 8.47 1.10 3.07
CA VAL A 68 8.90 2.18 3.98
C VAL A 68 9.00 1.59 5.39
N GLU A 69 10.05 1.93 6.12
CA GLU A 69 10.34 1.39 7.46
C GLU A 69 10.69 2.49 8.45
N THR A 70 10.31 2.28 9.70
CA THR A 70 10.67 3.14 10.84
C THR A 70 10.39 2.39 12.14
N THR A 71 10.45 3.08 13.29
CA THR A 71 10.00 2.55 14.56
C THR A 71 8.63 3.10 14.94
N ALA A 72 7.88 2.37 15.78
CA ALA A 72 6.55 2.76 16.22
C ALA A 72 6.53 4.17 16.84
N GLY A 73 7.47 4.48 17.73
CA GLY A 73 7.57 5.80 18.37
C GLY A 73 7.93 6.91 17.39
N LYS A 74 8.80 6.64 16.41
CA LYS A 74 9.07 7.62 15.34
C LYS A 74 7.82 7.88 14.50
N LEU A 75 7.09 6.84 14.12
CA LEU A 75 5.90 6.96 13.27
C LEU A 75 4.79 7.73 13.98
N VAL A 76 4.44 7.34 15.21
CA VAL A 76 3.25 7.83 15.91
C VAL A 76 3.54 9.09 16.72
N GLU A 77 4.64 9.14 17.46
CA GLU A 77 4.89 10.22 18.43
C GLU A 77 5.67 11.40 17.82
N LYS A 78 6.63 11.13 16.93
CA LYS A 78 7.55 12.16 16.42
C LYS A 78 7.15 12.74 15.07
N ASN A 79 6.68 11.89 14.15
CA ASN A 79 6.58 12.24 12.74
C ASN A 79 5.13 12.36 12.24
N GLY A 80 4.25 11.45 12.65
CA GLY A 80 2.83 11.44 12.32
C GLY A 80 2.51 11.25 10.83
N LEU A 81 1.27 11.60 10.47
CA LEU A 81 0.69 11.37 9.14
C LEU A 81 1.47 12.03 8.00
N GLY A 82 1.83 13.32 8.15
CA GLY A 82 2.48 14.09 7.09
C GLY A 82 3.80 13.47 6.65
N TRP A 83 4.62 13.03 7.60
CA TRP A 83 5.86 12.32 7.31
C TRP A 83 5.60 10.95 6.67
N ALA A 84 4.65 10.17 7.18
CA ALA A 84 4.34 8.85 6.64
C ALA A 84 3.92 8.93 5.15
N VAL A 85 3.04 9.87 4.83
CA VAL A 85 2.62 10.18 3.47
C VAL A 85 3.80 10.59 2.60
N PHE A 86 4.67 11.47 3.11
CA PHE A 86 5.83 11.97 2.38
C PHE A 86 6.84 10.85 2.07
N GLN A 87 7.11 9.96 3.02
CA GLN A 87 7.99 8.81 2.80
C GLN A 87 7.41 7.84 1.76
N MET A 88 6.10 7.56 1.80
CA MET A 88 5.45 6.78 0.76
C MET A 88 5.56 7.45 -0.61
N ASN A 89 5.45 8.78 -0.66
CA ASN A 89 5.59 9.54 -1.90
C ASN A 89 6.99 9.45 -2.48
N ILE A 90 8.03 9.68 -1.67
CA ILE A 90 9.43 9.50 -2.08
C ILE A 90 9.66 8.08 -2.58
N MET A 91 9.21 7.08 -1.81
CA MET A 91 9.38 5.67 -2.17
C MET A 91 8.74 5.38 -3.53
N ILE A 92 7.48 5.75 -3.75
CA ILE A 92 6.75 5.51 -5.01
C ILE A 92 7.39 6.29 -6.19
N GLY A 93 7.82 7.53 -5.95
CA GLY A 93 8.49 8.38 -6.93
C GLY A 93 9.87 7.87 -7.31
N SER A 94 10.52 7.11 -6.44
CA SER A 94 11.86 6.57 -6.68
C SER A 94 11.89 5.45 -7.73
N TYR A 95 10.76 4.79 -8.00
CA TYR A 95 10.66 3.76 -9.05
C TYR A 95 10.47 4.39 -10.44
N THR A 96 11.49 5.14 -10.87
CA THR A 96 11.56 5.67 -12.24
C THR A 96 11.79 4.53 -13.23
N THR A 97 11.59 4.81 -14.51
CA THR A 97 11.80 3.84 -15.60
C THR A 97 13.22 3.26 -15.57
N GLU A 98 14.22 4.09 -15.30
CA GLU A 98 15.63 3.70 -15.20
C GLU A 98 15.82 2.70 -14.05
N LYS A 99 15.35 3.02 -12.84
CA LYS A 99 15.47 2.14 -11.68
C LYS A 99 14.72 0.82 -11.84
N VAL A 100 13.54 0.86 -12.48
CA VAL A 100 12.78 -0.36 -12.78
C VAL A 100 13.57 -1.26 -13.73
N ASN A 101 14.14 -0.70 -14.80
CA ASN A 101 14.95 -1.47 -15.75
C ASN A 101 16.23 -2.02 -15.11
N GLU A 102 16.91 -1.26 -14.26
CA GLU A 102 18.07 -1.72 -13.48
C GLU A 102 17.70 -2.87 -12.54
N TYR A 103 16.59 -2.74 -11.81
CA TYR A 103 16.07 -3.78 -10.93
C TYR A 103 15.78 -5.08 -11.70
N LEU A 104 15.12 -4.98 -12.87
CA LEU A 104 14.78 -6.14 -13.69
C LEU A 104 16.03 -6.84 -14.24
N LYS A 105 17.04 -6.08 -14.68
CA LYS A 105 18.34 -6.63 -15.12
C LYS A 105 19.02 -7.38 -13.99
N SER A 106 19.13 -6.75 -12.81
CA SER A 106 19.74 -7.37 -11.63
C SER A 106 18.98 -8.63 -11.19
N TRP A 107 17.65 -8.61 -11.24
CA TRP A 107 16.84 -9.80 -10.92
C TRP A 107 17.04 -10.92 -11.94
N ALA A 108 17.19 -10.62 -13.23
CA ALA A 108 17.47 -11.62 -14.25
C ALA A 108 18.85 -12.29 -14.06
N GLU A 109 19.85 -11.52 -13.61
CA GLU A 109 21.19 -12.03 -13.30
C GLU A 109 21.22 -12.89 -12.03
N SER A 110 20.42 -12.52 -11.01
CA SER A 110 20.36 -13.23 -9.73
C SER A 110 18.92 -13.30 -9.21
N PRO A 111 18.10 -14.23 -9.75
CA PRO A 111 16.68 -14.28 -9.42
C PRO A 111 16.50 -14.71 -7.97
N LYS A 112 15.75 -13.89 -7.23
CA LYS A 112 15.30 -14.21 -5.88
C LYS A 112 13.82 -14.52 -5.93
N LEU A 113 13.44 -15.69 -5.43
CA LEU A 113 12.05 -16.06 -5.25
C LEU A 113 11.45 -15.19 -4.15
N ALA A 114 10.35 -14.52 -4.46
CA ALA A 114 9.59 -13.79 -3.46
C ALA A 114 8.89 -14.79 -2.52
N THR A 115 9.21 -14.73 -1.24
CA THR A 115 8.45 -15.43 -0.20
C THR A 115 7.27 -14.57 0.20
N PHE A 116 6.07 -14.94 -0.26
CA PHE A 116 4.80 -14.32 0.13
C PHE A 116 4.32 -14.80 1.50
N THR A 117 5.19 -14.75 2.49
CA THR A 117 4.79 -14.94 3.89
C THR A 117 4.17 -13.64 4.40
N ALA A 118 3.38 -13.71 5.48
CA ALA A 118 2.96 -12.52 6.20
C ALA A 118 4.18 -11.60 6.44
N GLU A 119 3.98 -10.28 6.36
CA GLU A 119 5.04 -9.32 6.65
C GLU A 119 5.66 -9.67 8.01
N PRO A 120 6.99 -9.84 8.12
CA PRO A 120 7.61 -10.16 9.39
C PRO A 120 7.27 -9.09 10.43
N GLY A 121 6.87 -9.51 11.63
CA GLY A 121 6.61 -8.59 12.75
C GLY A 121 5.35 -7.75 12.58
N PHE A 122 5.51 -6.43 12.51
CA PHE A 122 4.42 -5.44 12.53
C PHE A 122 4.27 -4.69 11.19
N GLY A 123 4.65 -5.34 10.09
CA GLY A 123 4.48 -4.75 8.75
C GLY A 123 3.03 -4.75 8.29
N LEU A 124 2.70 -3.76 7.47
CA LEU A 124 1.45 -3.67 6.72
C LEU A 124 1.72 -3.84 5.24
N MET A 125 0.79 -4.42 4.49
CA MET A 125 0.93 -4.61 3.04
C MET A 125 -0.37 -4.30 2.31
N THR A 126 -0.34 -3.28 1.43
CA THR A 126 -1.45 -2.98 0.53
C THR A 126 -1.25 -3.62 -0.84
N GLY A 127 -2.25 -4.40 -1.27
CA GLY A 127 -2.36 -4.88 -2.65
C GLY A 127 -3.65 -4.42 -3.31
N SER A 128 -3.83 -4.79 -4.59
CA SER A 128 -4.90 -4.28 -5.45
C SER A 128 -4.77 -2.77 -5.73
N SER A 129 -5.72 -2.19 -6.46
CA SER A 129 -5.75 -0.78 -6.81
C SER A 129 -7.18 -0.29 -7.02
N PRO A 130 -7.53 0.92 -6.57
CA PRO A 130 -8.82 1.52 -6.91
C PRO A 130 -8.98 1.82 -8.40
N ARG A 131 -7.90 1.71 -9.19
CA ARG A 131 -7.93 1.91 -10.65
C ARG A 131 -8.40 0.68 -11.43
N PHE A 132 -8.53 -0.47 -10.77
CA PHE A 132 -8.98 -1.69 -11.44
C PHE A 132 -10.50 -1.67 -11.60
N ASN A 133 -10.98 -1.86 -12.83
CA ASN A 133 -12.40 -1.83 -13.19
C ASN A 133 -13.13 -3.11 -12.75
N VAL A 134 -13.24 -3.30 -11.43
CA VAL A 134 -13.87 -4.49 -10.85
C VAL A 134 -15.40 -4.47 -11.00
N TYR A 135 -16.02 -3.28 -11.01
CA TYR A 135 -17.48 -3.11 -11.19
C TYR A 135 -17.94 -3.06 -12.65
N GLY A 136 -17.02 -2.98 -13.61
CA GLY A 136 -17.35 -2.99 -15.04
C GLY A 136 -17.59 -4.36 -15.64
N ASN A 137 -17.42 -5.44 -14.86
CA ASN A 137 -17.63 -6.80 -15.31
C ASN A 137 -19.12 -7.16 -15.28
N ASP A 138 -19.80 -7.07 -16.43
CA ASP A 138 -21.19 -7.52 -16.61
C ASP A 138 -21.22 -8.69 -17.59
N PHE A 139 -21.66 -9.86 -17.11
CA PHE A 139 -21.74 -11.09 -17.89
C PHE A 139 -23.13 -11.32 -18.50
N GLY A 140 -24.02 -10.32 -18.46
CA GLY A 140 -25.39 -10.38 -18.99
C GLY A 140 -26.48 -10.46 -17.92
N TRP A 141 -26.10 -10.45 -16.64
CA TRP A 141 -27.02 -10.51 -15.49
C TRP A 141 -26.87 -9.30 -14.55
N GLY A 142 -26.15 -8.27 -14.97
CA GLY A 142 -25.92 -7.05 -14.21
C GLY A 142 -24.53 -6.95 -13.60
N LYS A 143 -24.23 -5.75 -13.11
CA LYS A 143 -22.93 -5.39 -12.52
C LYS A 143 -22.76 -5.94 -11.10
N PRO A 144 -21.52 -6.08 -10.59
CA PRO A 144 -21.28 -6.49 -9.21
C PRO A 144 -21.87 -5.48 -8.21
N VAL A 145 -22.45 -5.99 -7.13
CA VAL A 145 -22.96 -5.16 -6.01
C VAL A 145 -21.85 -4.79 -5.03
N CYS A 146 -20.89 -5.69 -4.82
CA CYS A 146 -19.71 -5.46 -3.98
C CYS A 146 -18.53 -6.31 -4.45
N VAL A 147 -17.31 -5.89 -4.11
CA VAL A 147 -16.07 -6.63 -4.40
C VAL A 147 -15.30 -6.87 -3.12
N ARG A 148 -14.87 -8.11 -2.89
CA ARG A 148 -14.13 -8.54 -1.69
C ARG A 148 -13.01 -9.50 -2.08
N SER A 149 -11.99 -9.59 -1.24
CA SER A 149 -10.88 -10.53 -1.45
C SER A 149 -11.10 -11.87 -0.72
N GLY A 150 -10.54 -12.95 -1.26
CA GLY A 150 -10.69 -14.30 -0.70
C GLY A 150 -9.95 -14.51 0.63
N LYS A 151 -10.21 -15.65 1.29
CA LYS A 151 -9.59 -16.04 2.57
C LYS A 151 -8.06 -16.18 2.49
N ALA A 152 -7.53 -16.62 1.34
CA ALA A 152 -6.10 -16.84 1.15
C ALA A 152 -5.25 -15.56 1.32
N THR A 153 -5.87 -14.38 1.24
CA THR A 153 -5.22 -13.09 1.42
C THR A 153 -5.58 -12.44 2.75
N LYS A 154 -5.91 -13.23 3.78
CA LYS A 154 -6.30 -12.73 5.11
C LYS A 154 -5.26 -13.12 6.14
N TYR A 155 -4.45 -12.14 6.54
CA TYR A 155 -3.48 -12.25 7.61
C TYR A 155 -3.30 -10.88 8.26
N ASP A 156 -2.80 -10.85 9.49
CA ASP A 156 -2.55 -9.61 10.23
C ASP A 156 -1.63 -8.66 9.43
N GLY A 157 -2.10 -7.44 9.21
CA GLY A 157 -1.42 -6.40 8.45
C GLY A 157 -1.72 -6.41 6.95
N LYS A 158 -2.61 -7.29 6.47
CA LYS A 158 -3.00 -7.30 5.06
C LYS A 158 -4.11 -6.29 4.78
N LEU A 159 -3.84 -5.37 3.86
CA LEU A 159 -4.80 -4.44 3.29
C LEU A 159 -5.03 -4.75 1.79
N THR A 160 -6.29 -4.64 1.37
CA THR A 160 -6.69 -4.73 -0.04
C THR A 160 -7.57 -3.54 -0.38
N VAL A 161 -7.24 -2.84 -1.47
CA VAL A 161 -7.99 -1.66 -1.90
C VAL A 161 -8.77 -1.92 -3.19
N PHE A 162 -10.02 -1.47 -3.21
CA PHE A 162 -10.90 -1.49 -4.38
C PHE A 162 -11.43 -0.08 -4.66
N PRO A 163 -11.90 0.22 -5.88
CA PRO A 163 -12.81 1.35 -6.03
C PRO A 163 -14.03 1.08 -5.14
N GLY A 164 -14.60 2.12 -4.54
CA GLY A 164 -15.92 1.99 -3.91
C GLY A 164 -17.02 2.02 -4.98
N VAL A 165 -18.25 1.74 -4.55
CA VAL A 165 -19.42 1.71 -5.45
C VAL A 165 -19.72 3.11 -6.00
N ASP A 166 -19.56 4.13 -5.16
CA ASP A 166 -19.78 5.52 -5.54
C ASP A 166 -18.55 6.10 -6.25
N ASN A 167 -18.80 6.95 -7.24
CA ASN A 167 -17.72 7.54 -8.03
C ASN A 167 -16.76 8.36 -7.15
N GLY A 168 -15.46 8.04 -7.23
CA GLY A 168 -14.42 8.69 -6.45
C GLY A 168 -14.20 8.12 -5.04
N SER A 169 -15.06 7.20 -4.59
CA SER A 169 -14.88 6.49 -3.30
C SER A 169 -13.88 5.33 -3.42
N VAL A 170 -13.34 4.89 -2.29
CA VAL A 170 -12.43 3.74 -2.19
C VAL A 170 -12.81 2.86 -1.02
N ASP A 171 -12.77 1.55 -1.23
CA ASP A 171 -13.01 0.55 -0.19
C ASP A 171 -11.68 -0.05 0.25
N PHE A 172 -11.38 0.01 1.54
CA PHE A 172 -10.27 -0.71 2.14
C PHE A 172 -10.77 -1.92 2.93
N GLU A 173 -10.35 -3.10 2.50
CA GLU A 173 -10.49 -4.32 3.27
C GLU A 173 -9.22 -4.52 4.11
N VAL A 174 -9.35 -4.41 5.43
CA VAL A 174 -8.24 -4.42 6.39
C VAL A 174 -8.33 -5.66 7.29
N CYS A 175 -7.30 -6.50 7.27
CA CYS A 175 -7.20 -7.70 8.10
C CYS A 175 -6.12 -7.50 9.18
N LEU A 176 -6.55 -7.56 10.44
CA LEU A 176 -5.72 -7.32 11.63
C LEU A 176 -6.10 -8.34 12.71
N ARG A 177 -5.27 -8.44 13.75
CA ARG A 177 -5.67 -9.18 14.95
C ARG A 177 -6.86 -8.51 15.64
N ALA A 178 -7.66 -9.31 16.33
CA ALA A 178 -8.87 -8.86 17.00
C ALA A 178 -8.57 -7.72 17.98
N GLU A 179 -7.49 -7.84 18.75
CA GLU A 179 -7.10 -6.87 19.77
C GLU A 179 -6.75 -5.49 19.16
N THR A 180 -6.16 -5.48 17.96
CA THR A 180 -5.89 -4.23 17.24
C THR A 180 -7.18 -3.59 16.74
N LEU A 181 -8.11 -4.37 16.19
CA LEU A 181 -9.41 -3.86 15.74
C LEU A 181 -10.24 -3.32 16.90
N GLU A 182 -10.24 -4.02 18.04
CA GLU A 182 -10.91 -3.58 19.26
C GLU A 182 -10.32 -2.26 19.77
N SER A 183 -8.99 -2.13 19.82
CA SER A 183 -8.35 -0.85 20.18
C SER A 183 -8.74 0.28 19.22
N MET A 184 -8.72 0.03 17.91
CA MET A 184 -9.11 1.03 16.90
C MET A 184 -10.57 1.49 17.03
N ALA A 185 -11.47 0.66 17.55
CA ALA A 185 -12.86 1.02 17.77
C ALA A 185 -13.06 2.09 18.86
N TYR A 186 -12.02 2.38 19.66
CA TYR A 186 -12.02 3.43 20.68
C TYR A 186 -11.04 4.58 20.37
N ASP A 187 -10.40 4.55 19.20
CA ASP A 187 -9.46 5.58 18.78
C ASP A 187 -10.19 6.75 18.12
N GLN A 188 -10.41 7.83 18.88
CA GLN A 188 -11.16 9.00 18.40
C GLN A 188 -10.51 9.66 17.17
N GLU A 189 -9.18 9.71 17.10
CA GLU A 189 -8.49 10.32 15.95
C GLU A 189 -8.70 9.47 14.68
N PHE A 190 -8.81 8.15 14.81
CA PHE A 190 -9.20 7.29 13.69
C PHE A 190 -10.70 7.47 13.34
N LEU A 191 -11.59 7.41 14.34
CA LEU A 191 -13.04 7.49 14.14
C LEU A 191 -13.49 8.82 13.53
N ASP A 192 -12.86 9.94 13.88
CA ASP A 192 -13.16 11.27 13.33
C ASP A 192 -12.92 11.36 11.81
N THR A 193 -12.17 10.42 11.23
CA THR A 193 -11.92 10.35 9.78
C THR A 193 -12.92 9.48 9.02
N LEU A 194 -13.74 8.70 9.73
CA LEU A 194 -14.76 7.85 9.12
C LEU A 194 -16.02 8.68 8.93
N SER A 195 -16.45 8.86 7.68
CA SER A 195 -17.80 9.35 7.40
C SER A 195 -18.81 8.24 7.70
N MET A 196 -19.70 8.47 8.68
CA MET A 196 -20.89 7.65 8.90
C MET A 196 -21.93 7.83 7.80
#